data_AF-A0A0Q9XQI0-F1
#
_entry.id   AF-A0A0Q9XQI0-F1
#
_cell.length_a   1.000
_cell.length_b   1.000
_cell.length_c   1.000
_cell.angle_alpha   90.00
_cell.angle_beta   90.00
_cell.angle_gamma   90.00
#
_symmetry.space_group_name_H-M   'P 1'
#
loop_
_entity.id
_entity.type
_entity.pdbx_description
1 polymer ?
#
loop_
_entity_poly.entity_id
_entity_poly.type
_entity_poly.pdbx_seq_one_letter_code
_entity_poly.pdbx_strand_id
1 'polypeptide(L)'
;MKSLIVLLCGLIAATAVHLPGVPVDFELEDKVLSAISDDVAQRLEQEYYTFLKTGVETPAFQKLTQQLAKAHTKKDIFTKNLPDLETRDSFVVCTLCRSVINVFIRSVREEGGELNGEDSAVLMKKIAMDVCRRMELQTEEVCEGLIDFNLPTVEYIMHNSEMDSHSFCSLFMEVSFCNTGSNPAYNWTLTVDGKVPAPTGPKSDTPTHSANDFQICQFSDIHHDPLYEPGSLAACPEPLC
;
A
#
# COMPACT_ATOMS: atom_id res chain seq x y z
N MET A 1 -6.25 23.76 -56.37
CA MET A 1 -5.58 22.45 -56.41
C MET A 1 -4.72 22.31 -55.16
N LYS A 2 -5.13 21.41 -54.25
CA LYS A 2 -4.33 20.62 -53.27
C LYS A 2 -3.46 21.40 -52.27
N SER A 3 -3.42 21.15 -50.96
CA SER A 3 -4.11 20.26 -50.02
C SER A 3 -3.63 20.74 -48.63
N LEU A 4 -4.52 20.98 -47.68
CA LEU A 4 -4.66 20.22 -46.44
C LEU A 4 -3.35 19.98 -45.64
N ILE A 5 -3.07 20.83 -44.64
CA ILE A 5 -2.29 20.43 -43.45
C ILE A 5 -3.16 20.67 -42.21
N VAL A 6 -3.70 19.54 -41.79
CA VAL A 6 -4.42 19.17 -40.58
C VAL A 6 -4.06 19.98 -39.33
N LEU A 7 -5.08 20.66 -38.76
CA LEU A 7 -5.13 20.99 -37.34
C LEU A 7 -5.08 19.67 -36.55
N LEU A 8 -3.94 19.37 -35.93
CA LEU A 8 -3.90 18.35 -34.87
C LEU A 8 -4.42 19.01 -33.59
N CYS A 9 -5.74 19.08 -33.45
CA CYS A 9 -6.36 19.15 -32.13
C CYS A 9 -6.07 17.81 -31.44
N GLY A 10 -4.95 17.75 -30.72
CA GLY A 10 -4.69 16.70 -29.75
C GLY A 10 -5.69 16.82 -28.60
N LEU A 11 -6.88 16.28 -28.80
CA LEU A 11 -7.74 15.83 -27.70
C LEU A 11 -7.01 14.66 -27.04
N ILE A 12 -6.05 14.97 -26.16
CA ILE A 12 -5.70 14.06 -25.08
C ILE A 12 -6.93 14.10 -24.17
N ALA A 13 -7.88 13.19 -24.43
CA ALA A 13 -8.86 12.79 -23.44
C ALA A 13 -8.09 12.02 -22.35
N ALA A 14 -7.29 12.76 -21.56
CA ALA A 14 -6.96 12.32 -20.23
C ALA A 14 -8.31 12.32 -19.51
N THR A 15 -8.83 11.14 -19.22
CA THR A 15 -9.86 10.93 -18.20
C THR A 15 -9.22 11.29 -16.85
N ALA A 16 -8.92 12.58 -16.66
CA ALA A 16 -8.44 13.12 -15.42
C ALA A 16 -9.63 13.07 -14.47
N VAL A 17 -9.59 12.10 -13.55
CA VAL A 17 -10.54 12.04 -12.45
C VAL A 17 -10.32 13.31 -11.64
N HIS A 18 -11.18 14.32 -11.82
CA HIS A 18 -11.05 15.60 -11.15
C HIS A 18 -11.63 15.48 -9.73
N LEU A 19 -10.74 15.26 -8.78
CA LEU A 19 -11.02 15.09 -7.36
C LEU A 19 -10.73 16.38 -6.61
N PRO A 20 -11.70 16.94 -5.87
CA PRO A 20 -11.39 17.98 -4.90
C PRO A 20 -10.45 17.40 -3.83
N GLY A 21 -9.13 17.60 -4.00
CA GLY A 21 -8.11 17.17 -3.05
C GLY A 21 -7.28 15.94 -3.44
N VAL A 22 -7.45 15.31 -4.61
CA VAL A 22 -6.44 14.34 -5.11
C VAL A 22 -5.66 15.01 -6.25
N PRO A 23 -4.33 14.88 -6.28
CA PRO A 23 -3.53 15.53 -7.31
C PRO A 23 -3.93 15.02 -8.70
N VAL A 24 -4.06 15.95 -9.64
CA VAL A 24 -4.24 15.60 -11.07
C VAL A 24 -2.91 15.13 -11.68
N ASP A 25 -1.80 15.53 -11.05
CA ASP A 25 -0.44 15.15 -11.36
C ASP A 25 0.26 14.74 -10.06
N PHE A 26 0.98 13.62 -10.09
CA PHE A 26 1.68 13.04 -8.95
C PHE A 26 3.17 13.42 -8.90
N GLU A 27 3.62 14.36 -9.74
CA GLU A 27 4.95 15.00 -9.67
C GLU A 27 5.05 16.04 -8.52
N LEU A 28 4.77 15.61 -7.30
CA LEU A 28 4.84 16.45 -6.09
C LEU A 28 5.89 15.92 -5.12
N GLU A 29 6.40 16.78 -4.24
CA GLU A 29 7.28 16.34 -3.15
C GLU A 29 6.56 15.33 -2.24
N ASP A 30 7.27 14.30 -1.77
CA ASP A 30 6.72 13.22 -0.94
C ASP A 30 5.93 13.73 0.28
N LYS A 31 6.41 14.80 0.93
CA LYS A 31 5.71 15.40 2.07
C LYS A 31 4.35 15.97 1.69
N VAL A 32 4.25 16.58 0.51
CA VAL A 32 3.01 17.14 -0.01
C VAL A 32 2.07 16.01 -0.40
N LEU A 33 2.55 14.98 -1.10
CA LEU A 33 1.75 13.79 -1.43
C LEU A 33 1.23 13.08 -0.19
N SER A 34 2.06 12.94 0.84
CA SER A 34 1.66 12.32 2.10
C SER A 34 0.57 13.13 2.81
N ALA A 35 0.68 14.46 2.83
CA ALA A 35 -0.33 15.32 3.46
C ALA A 35 -1.66 15.28 2.68
N ILE A 36 -1.60 15.22 1.35
CA ILE A 36 -2.79 15.10 0.52
C ILE A 36 -3.45 13.73 0.72
N SER A 37 -2.67 12.65 0.75
CA SER A 37 -3.17 11.30 1.04
C SER A 37 -3.83 11.24 2.42
N ASP A 38 -3.28 11.94 3.42
CA ASP A 38 -3.86 12.03 4.76
C ASP A 38 -5.21 12.75 4.80
N ASP A 39 -5.35 13.92 4.15
CA ASP A 39 -6.64 14.63 4.05
C ASP A 39 -7.71 13.76 3.37
N VAL A 40 -7.35 13.04 2.31
CA VAL A 40 -8.27 12.13 1.61
C VAL A 40 -8.61 10.92 2.47
N ALA A 41 -7.64 10.36 3.20
CA ALA A 41 -7.85 9.23 4.11
C ALA A 41 -8.80 9.59 5.26
N GLN A 42 -8.65 10.77 5.87
CA GLN A 42 -9.51 11.27 6.94
C GLN A 42 -10.95 11.51 6.45
N ARG A 43 -11.11 12.08 5.25
CA ARG A 43 -12.44 12.24 4.64
C ARG A 43 -13.10 10.88 4.38
N LEU A 44 -12.34 9.95 3.81
CA LEU A 44 -12.85 8.59 3.55
C LEU A 44 -13.20 7.88 4.86
N GLU A 45 -12.36 7.98 5.89
CA GLU A 45 -12.61 7.42 7.22
C GLU A 45 -13.92 7.96 7.81
N GLN A 46 -14.11 9.28 7.80
CA GLN A 46 -15.31 9.91 8.37
C GLN A 46 -16.59 9.51 7.64
N GLU A 47 -16.54 9.45 6.31
CA GLU A 47 -17.65 9.00 5.47
C GLU A 47 -17.95 7.51 5.69
N TYR A 48 -16.91 6.69 5.76
CA TYR A 48 -17.04 5.25 5.99
C TYR A 48 -17.59 4.96 7.39
N TYR A 49 -17.12 5.66 8.42
CA TYR A 49 -17.64 5.55 9.78
C TYR A 49 -19.12 5.98 9.86
N THR A 50 -19.50 7.03 9.14
CA THR A 50 -20.91 7.45 9.03
C THR A 50 -21.77 6.38 8.36
N PHE A 51 -21.26 5.75 7.30
CA PHE A 51 -21.91 4.63 6.64
C PHE A 51 -22.07 3.43 7.58
N LEU A 52 -21.04 3.05 8.35
CA LEU A 52 -21.13 1.96 9.33
C LEU A 52 -22.22 2.21 10.38
N LYS A 53 -22.34 3.45 10.87
CA LYS A 53 -23.32 3.83 11.90
C LYS A 53 -24.76 3.91 11.40
N THR A 54 -24.95 4.38 10.16
CA THR A 54 -26.28 4.75 9.65
C THR A 54 -26.81 3.79 8.59
N GLY A 55 -25.93 3.00 7.97
CA GLY A 55 -26.23 2.22 6.77
C GLY A 55 -26.46 3.07 5.51
N VAL A 56 -26.25 4.39 5.57
CA VAL A 56 -26.52 5.32 4.47
C VAL A 56 -25.21 5.75 3.81
N GLU A 57 -25.11 5.54 2.50
CA GLU A 57 -24.01 6.07 1.70
C GLU A 57 -24.30 7.54 1.33
N THR A 58 -23.42 8.45 1.73
CA THR A 58 -23.53 9.84 1.33
C THR A 58 -23.08 10.02 -0.13
N PRO A 59 -23.50 11.10 -0.82
CA PRO A 59 -22.97 11.42 -2.14
C PRO A 59 -21.45 11.62 -2.16
N ALA A 60 -20.88 12.12 -1.05
CA ALA A 60 -19.44 12.29 -0.92
C ALA A 60 -18.73 10.94 -0.81
N PHE A 61 -19.27 10.00 -0.02
CA PHE A 61 -18.74 8.65 0.11
C PHE A 61 -18.76 7.90 -1.23
N GLN A 62 -19.89 7.94 -1.94
CA GLN A 62 -20.03 7.31 -3.25
C GLN A 62 -19.04 7.88 -4.26
N LYS A 63 -18.90 9.21 -4.28
CA LYS A 63 -17.97 9.89 -5.16
C LYS A 63 -16.51 9.49 -4.86
N LEU A 64 -16.09 9.58 -3.59
CA LEU A 64 -14.74 9.23 -3.17
C LEU A 64 -14.39 7.77 -3.51
N THR A 65 -15.26 6.84 -3.16
CA THR A 65 -15.04 5.40 -3.36
C THR A 65 -14.97 5.02 -4.84
N GLN A 66 -15.90 5.51 -5.67
CA GLN A 66 -15.88 5.27 -7.13
C GLN A 66 -14.63 5.83 -7.80
N GLN A 67 -14.08 6.89 -7.23
CA GLN A 67 -12.93 7.58 -7.78
C GLN A 67 -11.63 6.88 -7.39
N LEU A 68 -11.48 6.50 -6.12
CA LEU A 68 -10.35 5.69 -5.66
C LEU A 68 -10.31 4.34 -6.36
N ALA A 69 -11.45 3.66 -6.54
CA ALA A 69 -11.55 2.38 -7.27
C ALA A 69 -11.05 2.43 -8.71
N LYS A 70 -11.01 3.62 -9.32
CA LYS A 70 -10.55 3.85 -10.71
C LYS A 70 -9.18 4.50 -10.78
N ALA A 71 -8.58 4.82 -9.63
CA ALA A 71 -7.32 5.55 -9.54
C ALA A 71 -6.13 4.62 -9.28
N HIS A 72 -6.26 3.31 -9.45
CA HIS A 72 -5.14 2.38 -9.33
C HIS A 72 -5.18 1.30 -10.42
N THR A 73 -4.04 0.67 -10.67
CA THR A 73 -4.03 -0.61 -11.38
C THR A 73 -4.47 -1.73 -10.43
N LYS A 74 -5.23 -2.70 -10.93
CA LYS A 74 -5.60 -3.86 -10.10
C LYS A 74 -4.42 -4.79 -9.87
N LYS A 75 -3.60 -5.01 -10.90
CA LYS A 75 -2.49 -5.97 -10.86
C LYS A 75 -1.25 -5.40 -10.16
N ASP A 76 -0.78 -4.20 -10.54
CA ASP A 76 0.54 -3.75 -10.12
C ASP A 76 0.63 -3.51 -8.61
N ILE A 77 -0.45 -3.06 -7.96
CA ILE A 77 -0.48 -2.87 -6.49
C ILE A 77 -0.28 -4.18 -5.69
N PHE A 78 -0.39 -5.35 -6.33
CA PHE A 78 -0.13 -6.66 -5.70
C PHE A 78 1.10 -7.39 -6.26
N THR A 79 1.60 -6.99 -7.44
CA THR A 79 2.68 -7.74 -8.12
C THR A 79 3.98 -6.98 -8.29
N LYS A 80 3.96 -5.63 -8.25
CA LYS A 80 5.20 -4.84 -8.33
C LYS A 80 5.81 -4.67 -6.95
N ASN A 81 7.13 -4.60 -6.91
CA ASN A 81 7.81 -4.15 -5.70
C ASN A 81 7.44 -2.70 -5.41
N LEU A 82 7.35 -2.36 -4.13
CA LEU A 82 6.98 -1.01 -3.68
C LEU A 82 7.82 0.13 -4.30
N PRO A 83 9.15 0.02 -4.51
CA PRO A 83 9.91 1.07 -5.18
C PRO A 83 9.54 1.28 -6.65
N ASP A 84 8.99 0.25 -7.30
CA ASP A 84 8.66 0.23 -8.72
C ASP A 84 7.19 0.59 -8.98
N LEU A 85 6.41 0.81 -7.92
CA LEU A 85 4.98 1.12 -8.01
C LEU A 85 4.80 2.57 -8.47
N GLU A 86 3.87 2.80 -9.41
CA GLU A 86 3.55 4.16 -9.84
C GLU A 86 3.09 5.02 -8.65
N THR A 87 3.42 6.30 -8.65
CA THR A 87 3.05 7.21 -7.55
C THR A 87 1.54 7.27 -7.33
N ARG A 88 0.74 7.17 -8.40
CA ARG A 88 -0.73 7.10 -8.33
C ARG A 88 -1.21 5.86 -7.57
N ASP A 89 -0.63 4.72 -7.89
CA ASP A 89 -0.97 3.44 -7.27
C ASP A 89 -0.52 3.44 -5.79
N SER A 90 0.69 3.93 -5.51
CA SER A 90 1.19 4.17 -4.14
C SER A 90 0.28 5.11 -3.35
N PHE A 91 -0.29 6.12 -3.99
CA PHE A 91 -1.24 7.04 -3.36
C PHE A 91 -2.51 6.34 -2.93
N VAL A 92 -3.12 5.56 -3.81
CA VAL A 92 -4.34 4.83 -3.45
C VAL A 92 -4.06 3.84 -2.32
N VAL A 93 -2.99 3.05 -2.41
CA VAL A 93 -2.62 2.09 -1.35
C VAL A 93 -2.39 2.81 -0.02
N CYS A 94 -1.66 3.93 -0.04
CA CYS A 94 -1.41 4.73 1.17
C CYS A 94 -2.70 5.31 1.78
N THR A 95 -3.55 5.93 0.95
CA THR A 95 -4.82 6.52 1.37
C THR A 95 -5.75 5.46 1.96
N LEU A 96 -5.88 4.31 1.30
CA LEU A 96 -6.73 3.21 1.78
C LEU A 96 -6.18 2.60 3.06
N CYS A 97 -4.88 2.35 3.15
CA CYS A 97 -4.25 1.87 4.37
C CYS A 97 -4.56 2.81 5.55
N ARG A 98 -4.27 4.10 5.40
CA ARG A 98 -4.48 5.07 6.49
C ARG A 98 -5.94 5.16 6.89
N SER A 99 -6.85 5.21 5.91
CA SER A 99 -8.28 5.30 6.16
C SER A 99 -8.82 4.08 6.90
N VAL A 100 -8.48 2.87 6.44
CA VAL A 100 -8.94 1.62 7.08
C VAL A 100 -8.37 1.48 8.49
N ILE A 101 -7.08 1.78 8.67
CA ILE A 101 -6.46 1.71 10.00
C ILE A 101 -7.05 2.78 10.93
N ASN A 102 -7.36 3.98 10.45
CA ASN A 102 -8.08 4.96 11.27
C ASN A 102 -9.46 4.46 11.67
N VAL A 103 -10.23 3.83 10.75
CA VAL A 103 -11.53 3.23 11.08
C VAL A 103 -11.37 2.15 12.15
N PHE A 104 -10.35 1.29 12.03
CA PHE A 104 -10.06 0.27 13.04
C PHE A 104 -9.62 0.87 14.37
N ILE A 105 -8.71 1.85 14.38
CA ILE A 105 -8.29 2.56 15.61
C ILE A 105 -9.51 3.14 16.31
N ARG A 106 -10.32 3.91 15.58
CA ARG A 106 -11.52 4.57 16.10
C ARG A 106 -12.54 3.58 16.65
N SER A 107 -12.70 2.45 15.98
CA SER A 107 -13.73 1.48 16.34
C SER A 107 -13.26 0.46 17.38
N VAL A 108 -11.96 0.13 17.45
CA VAL A 108 -11.35 -0.86 18.37
C VAL A 108 -10.81 -0.20 19.64
N ARG A 109 -10.21 1.00 19.57
CA ARG A 109 -9.47 1.59 20.71
C ARG A 109 -10.23 2.68 21.46
N GLU A 110 -11.17 3.37 20.83
CA GLU A 110 -11.90 4.45 21.49
C GLU A 110 -12.98 3.92 22.44
N GLU A 111 -13.19 4.61 23.57
CA GLU A 111 -14.26 4.28 24.51
C GLU A 111 -15.64 4.37 23.80
N GLY A 112 -16.36 3.25 23.74
CA GLY A 112 -17.64 3.16 23.03
C GLY A 112 -17.53 2.82 21.53
N GLY A 113 -16.34 2.47 21.04
CA GLY A 113 -16.12 1.94 19.69
C GLY A 113 -16.82 0.59 19.48
N GLU A 114 -17.41 0.39 18.30
CA GLU A 114 -18.24 -0.79 17.95
C GLU A 114 -17.44 -2.09 17.77
N LEU A 115 -16.11 -2.00 17.71
CA LEU A 115 -15.20 -3.14 17.63
C LEU A 115 -14.57 -3.47 18.99
N ASN A 116 -15.01 -2.85 20.09
CA ASN A 116 -14.59 -3.28 21.43
C ASN A 116 -15.37 -4.54 21.84
N GLY A 117 -14.79 -5.73 21.68
CA GLY A 117 -15.41 -6.97 22.14
C GLY A 117 -14.91 -8.23 21.43
N GLU A 118 -15.52 -9.38 21.75
CA GLU A 118 -15.17 -10.71 21.20
C GLU A 118 -15.42 -10.82 19.68
N ASP A 119 -16.23 -9.92 19.10
CA ASP A 119 -16.60 -9.89 17.68
C ASP A 119 -15.75 -8.93 16.82
N SER A 120 -14.68 -8.33 17.39
CA SER A 120 -13.78 -7.38 16.70
C SER A 120 -13.28 -7.91 15.36
N ALA A 121 -12.74 -9.13 15.35
CA ALA A 121 -12.20 -9.77 14.15
C ALA A 121 -13.27 -9.94 13.04
N VAL A 122 -14.50 -10.34 13.40
CA VAL A 122 -15.58 -10.56 12.43
C VAL A 122 -15.94 -9.25 11.72
N LEU A 123 -16.07 -8.17 12.47
CA LEU A 123 -16.42 -6.87 11.90
C LEU A 123 -15.22 -6.24 11.17
N MET A 124 -13.98 -6.44 11.62
CA MET A 124 -12.77 -6.07 10.86
C MET A 124 -12.71 -6.78 9.51
N LYS A 125 -12.97 -8.10 9.45
CA LYS A 125 -13.07 -8.86 8.18
C LYS A 125 -14.13 -8.25 7.28
N LYS A 126 -15.33 -7.99 7.80
CA LYS A 126 -16.44 -7.40 7.04
C LYS A 126 -16.09 -6.04 6.45
N ILE A 127 -15.44 -5.18 7.23
CA ILE A 127 -14.97 -3.87 6.77
C ILE A 127 -13.91 -4.04 5.67
N ALA A 128 -12.90 -4.89 5.89
CA ALA A 128 -11.84 -5.12 4.92
C ALA A 128 -12.37 -5.69 3.59
N MET A 129 -13.32 -6.64 3.65
CA MET A 129 -13.99 -7.19 2.46
C MET A 129 -14.85 -6.15 1.74
N ASP A 130 -15.55 -5.28 2.46
CA ASP A 130 -16.31 -4.19 1.83
C ASP A 130 -15.39 -3.18 1.15
N VAL A 131 -14.29 -2.80 1.79
CA VAL A 131 -13.28 -1.92 1.18
C VAL A 131 -12.67 -2.59 -0.06
N CYS A 132 -12.30 -3.87 0.00
CA CYS A 132 -11.77 -4.56 -1.18
C CYS A 132 -12.74 -4.52 -2.37
N ARG A 133 -14.01 -4.90 -2.15
CA ARG A 133 -15.03 -4.91 -3.21
C ARG A 133 -15.28 -3.51 -3.75
N ARG A 134 -15.42 -2.54 -2.87
CA ARG A 134 -15.79 -1.16 -3.21
C ARG A 134 -14.68 -0.41 -3.92
N MET A 135 -13.43 -0.70 -3.57
CA MET A 135 -12.24 -0.16 -4.22
C MET A 135 -11.79 -1.02 -5.40
N GLU A 136 -12.49 -2.11 -5.71
CA GLU A 136 -12.13 -3.04 -6.80
C GLU A 136 -10.66 -3.52 -6.76
N LEU A 137 -10.14 -3.83 -5.56
CA LEU A 137 -8.72 -4.13 -5.36
C LEU A 137 -8.29 -5.43 -6.06
N GLN A 138 -9.03 -6.52 -5.81
CA GLN A 138 -8.75 -7.87 -6.32
C GLN A 138 -10.04 -8.68 -6.48
N THR A 139 -9.91 -9.93 -6.93
CA THR A 139 -10.99 -10.92 -6.89
C THR A 139 -11.43 -11.18 -5.43
N GLU A 140 -12.68 -11.61 -5.25
CA GLU A 140 -13.22 -11.92 -3.92
C GLU A 140 -12.37 -12.98 -3.19
N GLU A 141 -11.93 -14.00 -3.93
CA GLU A 141 -11.10 -15.09 -3.42
C GLU A 141 -9.74 -14.59 -2.91
N VAL A 142 -9.03 -13.77 -3.70
CA VAL A 142 -7.75 -13.19 -3.30
C VAL A 142 -7.92 -12.28 -2.09
N CYS A 143 -8.97 -11.45 -2.06
CA CYS A 143 -9.22 -10.58 -0.91
C CYS A 143 -9.56 -11.36 0.35
N GLU A 144 -10.45 -12.35 0.28
CA GLU A 144 -10.79 -13.18 1.43
C GLU A 144 -9.56 -13.92 1.95
N GLY A 145 -8.78 -14.57 1.06
CA GLY A 145 -7.57 -15.28 1.45
C GLY A 145 -6.52 -14.36 2.10
N LEU A 146 -6.29 -13.17 1.52
CA LEU A 146 -5.36 -12.19 2.07
C LEU A 146 -5.81 -11.67 3.43
N ILE A 147 -7.09 -11.37 3.58
CA ILE A 147 -7.66 -10.84 4.83
C ILE A 147 -7.62 -11.91 5.91
N ASP A 148 -8.08 -13.14 5.63
CA ASP A 148 -8.10 -14.23 6.59
C ASP A 148 -6.70 -14.59 7.09
N PHE A 149 -5.70 -14.53 6.20
CA PHE A 149 -4.32 -14.79 6.56
C PHE A 149 -3.73 -13.71 7.49
N ASN A 150 -3.99 -12.42 7.20
CA ASN A 150 -3.33 -11.31 7.90
C ASN A 150 -4.11 -10.77 9.10
N LEU A 151 -5.44 -10.96 9.14
CA LEU A 151 -6.32 -10.36 10.14
C LEU A 151 -5.89 -10.63 11.59
N PRO A 152 -5.48 -11.86 12.00
CA PRO A 152 -5.03 -12.11 13.36
C PRO A 152 -3.79 -11.28 13.75
N THR A 153 -2.86 -11.08 12.80
CA THR A 153 -1.68 -10.25 13.02
C THR A 153 -2.05 -8.77 13.12
N VAL A 154 -2.93 -8.28 12.25
CA VAL A 154 -3.41 -6.90 12.31
C VAL A 154 -4.13 -6.65 13.63
N GLU A 155 -5.06 -7.51 14.03
CA GLU A 155 -5.77 -7.43 15.32
C GLU A 155 -4.80 -7.42 16.50
N TYR A 156 -3.81 -8.32 16.50
CA TYR A 156 -2.80 -8.34 17.55
C TYR A 156 -2.03 -7.02 17.64
N ILE A 157 -1.57 -6.47 16.51
CA ILE A 157 -0.89 -5.16 16.46
C ILE A 157 -1.81 -4.06 16.98
N MET A 158 -3.09 -4.09 16.61
CA MET A 158 -4.08 -3.11 17.04
C MET A 158 -4.26 -3.09 18.56
N HIS A 159 -4.28 -4.24 19.22
CA HIS A 159 -4.45 -4.34 20.67
C HIS A 159 -3.16 -4.16 21.48
N ASN A 160 -2.00 -4.47 20.90
CA ASN A 160 -0.73 -4.55 21.64
C ASN A 160 0.28 -3.44 21.27
N SER A 161 -0.14 -2.44 20.51
CA SER A 161 0.69 -1.29 20.18
C SER A 161 -0.09 0.01 20.25
N GLU A 162 0.61 1.11 20.51
CA GLU A 162 0.07 2.48 20.40
C GLU A 162 0.23 3.05 18.98
N MET A 163 0.48 2.18 18.00
CA MET A 163 0.79 2.56 16.62
C MET A 163 -0.40 3.27 15.97
N ASP A 164 -0.18 4.46 15.42
CA ASP A 164 -1.16 5.18 14.60
C ASP A 164 -1.14 4.69 13.13
N SER A 165 -2.08 5.17 12.32
CA SER A 165 -2.15 4.79 10.90
C SER A 165 -0.91 5.19 10.11
N HIS A 166 -0.26 6.31 10.45
CA HIS A 166 1.00 6.70 9.84
C HIS A 166 2.09 5.67 10.11
N SER A 167 2.29 5.28 11.37
CA SER A 167 3.31 4.32 11.78
C SER A 167 3.02 2.91 11.25
N PHE A 168 1.75 2.50 11.21
CA PHE A 168 1.33 1.20 10.68
C PHE A 168 1.55 1.11 9.18
N CYS A 169 1.05 2.09 8.43
CA CYS A 169 1.16 2.09 6.98
C CYS A 169 2.61 2.26 6.51
N SER A 170 3.44 2.97 7.29
CA SER A 170 4.88 3.10 7.02
C SER A 170 5.63 1.78 7.09
N LEU A 171 5.23 0.85 7.99
CA LEU A 171 5.86 -0.47 8.13
C LEU A 171 5.79 -1.29 6.83
N PHE A 172 4.69 -1.17 6.09
CA PHE A 172 4.47 -1.94 4.87
C PHE A 172 4.83 -1.17 3.60
N MET A 173 5.05 0.14 3.67
CA MET A 173 5.28 1.02 2.51
C MET A 173 6.54 1.88 2.70
N GLU A 174 7.61 1.25 3.18
CA GLU A 174 8.85 1.88 3.66
C GLU A 174 9.54 2.81 2.64
N VAL A 175 9.36 2.53 1.35
CA VAL A 175 10.06 3.19 0.23
C VAL A 175 9.17 4.19 -0.53
N SER A 176 7.99 4.50 0.01
CA SER A 176 7.04 5.44 -0.60
C SER A 176 6.88 6.69 0.25
N PHE A 177 6.23 7.71 -0.30
CA PHE A 177 5.80 8.88 0.46
C PHE A 177 4.84 8.57 1.62
N CYS A 178 4.32 7.33 1.72
CA CYS A 178 3.51 6.92 2.86
C CYS A 178 4.33 6.76 4.15
N ASN A 179 5.66 6.64 4.04
CA ASN A 179 6.60 6.48 5.14
C ASN A 179 6.84 7.81 5.90
N THR A 180 5.80 8.30 6.58
CA THR A 180 5.87 9.50 7.44
C THR A 180 5.58 9.20 8.90
N GLY A 181 5.50 7.93 9.28
CA GLY A 181 5.33 7.50 10.67
C GLY A 181 6.45 8.01 11.56
N SER A 182 6.11 8.87 12.53
CA SER A 182 7.03 9.34 13.56
C SER A 182 6.79 8.60 14.86
N ASN A 183 7.16 7.31 14.93
CA ASN A 183 7.10 6.55 16.17
C ASN A 183 8.43 6.72 16.93
N PRO A 184 8.44 7.27 18.17
CA PRO A 184 9.66 7.38 18.97
C PRO A 184 10.38 6.05 19.18
N ALA A 185 9.65 4.92 19.18
CA ALA A 185 10.22 3.58 19.28
C ALA A 185 11.13 3.22 18.09
N TYR A 186 11.00 3.89 16.94
CA TYR A 186 11.88 3.69 15.78
C TYR A 186 13.21 4.43 15.92
N ASN A 187 13.34 5.35 16.88
CA ASN A 187 14.60 6.05 17.14
C ASN A 187 15.48 5.21 18.08
N TRP A 188 16.17 4.23 17.50
CA TRP A 188 17.13 3.40 18.21
C TRP A 188 18.53 3.58 17.64
N THR A 189 19.54 3.36 18.48
CA THR A 189 20.94 3.38 18.06
C THR A 189 21.60 2.07 18.42
N LEU A 190 22.44 1.56 17.53
CA LEU A 190 23.31 0.43 17.82
C LEU A 190 24.67 0.97 18.27
N THR A 191 25.11 0.59 19.46
CA THR A 191 26.49 0.86 19.87
C THR A 191 27.41 -0.15 19.19
N VAL A 192 28.25 0.34 18.27
CA VAL A 192 29.28 -0.48 17.63
C VAL A 192 30.53 -0.49 18.52
N ASP A 193 31.11 -1.67 18.74
CA ASP A 193 32.33 -1.82 19.52
C ASP A 193 33.51 -1.10 18.86
N GLY A 194 34.04 -0.08 19.51
CA GLY A 194 35.17 0.73 19.04
C GLY A 194 36.54 0.07 19.20
N LYS A 195 36.61 -1.21 19.64
CA LYS A 195 37.88 -1.94 19.77
C LYS A 195 38.59 -2.16 18.43
N VAL A 196 37.86 -2.14 17.31
CA VAL A 196 38.46 -2.25 15.98
C VAL A 196 38.50 -0.85 15.35
N PRO A 197 39.67 -0.38 14.88
CA PRO A 197 39.79 0.89 14.17
C PRO A 197 38.84 0.95 12.97
N ALA A 198 38.24 2.11 12.72
CA ALA A 198 37.42 2.32 11.53
C ALA A 198 38.24 2.04 10.26
N PRO A 199 37.64 1.44 9.21
CA PRO A 199 38.32 1.25 7.93
C PRO A 199 38.81 2.61 7.39
N THR A 200 40.11 2.74 7.14
CA THR A 200 40.73 3.97 6.63
C THR A 200 40.79 4.05 5.11
N GLY A 201 40.35 2.99 4.42
CA GLY A 201 40.31 2.91 2.97
C GLY A 201 39.97 1.51 2.47
N PRO A 202 39.82 1.33 1.14
CA PRO A 202 39.66 0.02 0.53
C PRO A 202 40.90 -0.84 0.78
N LYS A 203 40.71 -2.17 0.82
CA LYS A 203 41.80 -3.14 0.91
C LYS A 203 42.69 -3.03 -0.32
N SER A 204 43.86 -2.41 -0.16
CA SER A 204 44.86 -2.25 -1.22
C SER A 204 45.54 -3.57 -1.60
N ASP A 205 45.39 -4.59 -0.78
CA ASP A 205 45.97 -5.93 -0.89
C ASP A 205 44.97 -6.98 -1.40
N THR A 206 43.82 -6.57 -1.95
CA THR A 206 42.84 -7.51 -2.50
C THR A 206 43.53 -8.36 -3.58
N PRO A 207 43.65 -9.70 -3.39
CA PRO A 207 44.36 -10.54 -4.34
C PRO A 207 43.67 -10.50 -5.70
N THR A 208 44.46 -10.49 -6.78
CA THR A 208 43.92 -10.73 -8.11
C THR A 208 43.36 -12.15 -8.19
N HIS A 209 42.28 -12.30 -8.93
CA HIS A 209 41.64 -13.59 -9.15
C HIS A 209 42.65 -14.70 -9.51
N SER A 210 42.56 -15.84 -8.83
CA SER A 210 43.46 -16.99 -9.00
C SER A 210 42.69 -18.28 -9.23
N ALA A 211 43.37 -19.31 -9.77
CA ALA A 211 42.79 -20.64 -9.93
C ALA A 211 42.46 -21.35 -8.60
N ASN A 212 42.93 -20.81 -7.47
CA ASN A 212 42.67 -21.34 -6.13
C ASN A 212 41.51 -20.62 -5.41
N ASP A 213 40.88 -19.65 -6.07
CA ASP A 213 39.78 -18.91 -5.47
C ASP A 213 38.53 -19.78 -5.35
N PHE A 214 37.72 -19.53 -4.31
CA PHE A 214 36.45 -20.21 -4.14
C PHE A 214 35.46 -19.75 -5.21
N GLN A 215 34.90 -20.71 -5.94
CA GLN A 215 33.75 -20.49 -6.78
C GLN A 215 32.48 -20.68 -5.95
N ILE A 216 31.78 -19.58 -5.67
CA ILE A 216 30.53 -19.60 -4.92
C ILE A 216 29.38 -19.57 -5.92
N CYS A 217 28.54 -20.60 -5.88
CA CYS A 217 27.27 -20.61 -6.59
C CYS A 217 26.16 -20.17 -5.62
N GLN A 218 25.50 -19.05 -5.92
CA GLN A 218 24.42 -18.50 -5.11
C GLN A 218 23.12 -18.57 -5.90
N PHE A 219 22.12 -19.21 -5.29
CA PHE A 219 20.74 -19.24 -5.79
C PHE A 219 19.86 -18.48 -4.81
N SER A 220 18.92 -17.70 -5.33
CA SER A 220 17.91 -16.98 -4.55
C SER A 220 16.60 -16.97 -5.32
N ASP A 221 15.49 -16.69 -4.63
CA ASP A 221 14.18 -16.41 -5.24
C ASP A 221 13.70 -17.55 -6.17
N ILE A 222 13.89 -18.80 -5.75
CA ILE A 222 13.51 -19.99 -6.55
C ILE A 222 12.00 -20.02 -6.83
N HIS A 223 11.17 -19.48 -5.92
CA HIS A 223 9.71 -19.36 -6.04
C HIS A 223 9.03 -20.59 -6.69
N HIS A 224 9.27 -21.78 -6.12
CA HIS A 224 8.64 -23.01 -6.60
C HIS A 224 7.13 -22.99 -6.32
N ASP A 225 6.33 -23.03 -7.38
CA ASP A 225 4.88 -23.19 -7.30
C ASP A 225 4.48 -24.67 -7.48
N PRO A 226 3.97 -25.35 -6.43
CA PRO A 226 3.51 -26.73 -6.53
C PRO A 226 2.21 -26.89 -7.33
N LEU A 227 1.49 -25.81 -7.62
CA LEU A 227 0.24 -25.80 -8.37
C LEU A 227 0.42 -25.40 -9.85
N TYR A 228 1.66 -25.18 -10.31
CA TYR A 228 1.94 -24.83 -11.70
C TYR A 228 1.38 -25.87 -12.68
N GLU A 229 0.53 -25.42 -13.60
CA GLU A 229 -0.14 -26.29 -14.59
C GLU A 229 0.20 -25.87 -16.02
N PRO A 230 0.87 -26.73 -16.82
CA PRO A 230 1.16 -26.42 -18.22
C PRO A 230 -0.10 -26.18 -19.05
N GLY A 231 -0.18 -25.03 -19.73
CA GLY A 231 -1.32 -24.66 -20.57
C GLY A 231 -2.40 -23.84 -19.85
N SER A 232 -2.22 -23.54 -18.55
CA SER A 232 -3.04 -22.58 -17.82
C SER A 232 -2.86 -21.14 -18.35
N LEU A 233 -3.68 -20.21 -17.86
CA LEU A 233 -3.64 -18.81 -18.27
C LEU A 233 -2.45 -18.09 -17.63
N ALA A 234 -1.43 -17.77 -18.42
CA ALA A 234 -0.31 -16.93 -17.96
C ALA A 234 -0.70 -15.46 -17.65
N ALA A 235 -1.90 -15.03 -18.07
CA ALA A 235 -2.42 -13.68 -17.84
C ALA A 235 -3.85 -13.75 -17.29
N CYS A 236 -3.94 -13.95 -15.99
CA CYS A 236 -5.16 -13.92 -15.19
C CYS A 236 -5.30 -12.57 -14.44
N PRO A 237 -6.47 -12.28 -13.84
CA PRO A 237 -6.69 -11.03 -13.09
C PRO A 237 -6.06 -11.02 -11.69
N GLU A 238 -5.51 -12.14 -11.22
CA GLU A 238 -4.98 -12.33 -9.87
C GLU A 238 -3.46 -12.07 -9.81
N PRO A 239 -2.87 -11.94 -8.60
CA PRO A 239 -1.45 -11.59 -8.45
C PRO A 239 -0.50 -12.68 -8.98
N LEU A 240 -0.90 -13.95 -8.89
CA LEU A 240 -0.17 -15.09 -9.43
C LEU A 240 -1.10 -15.90 -10.34
N CYS A 241 -0.56 -16.30 -11.47
CA CYS A 241 -1.11 -17.23 -12.44
C CYS A 241 0.00 -18.25 -12.76
#